data_AF-A0A9E1W573-F1
#
_entry.id   AF-A0A9E1W573-F1
#
_cell.length_a   1.000
_cell.length_b   1.000
_cell.length_c   1.000
_cell.angle_alpha   90.00
_cell.angle_beta   90.00
_cell.angle_gamma   90.00
#
_symmetry.space_group_name_H-M   'P 1'
#
loop_
_entity.id
_entity.type
_entity.pdbx_description
1 polymer ?
#
loop_
_entity_poly.entity_id
_entity_poly.type
_entity_poly.pdbx_seq_one_letter_code
_entity_poly.pdbx_strand_id
1 'polypeptide(L)'
;HRGDGHNIALAAAEIDGIECHVLLAAKGVGTKEIIGTIRGWSSTAWDQAEQRLIARGLVTATGTFTDAGEAVRSEIEAHTDRLAGAPRALLGDDTDRVLELLEPLVGQLIGSGAVPGRWPPPKVPA
;
A
#
# COMPACT_ATOMS: atom_id res chain seq x y z
N HIS A 1 10.44 -9.86 5.41
CA HIS A 1 9.77 -8.86 6.27
C HIS A 1 9.31 -7.63 5.47
N ARG A 2 8.41 -7.79 4.47
CA ARG A 2 7.95 -6.63 3.67
C ARG A 2 7.15 -5.64 4.51
N GLY A 3 6.33 -6.13 5.45
CA GLY A 3 5.54 -5.29 6.35
C GLY A 3 6.40 -4.38 7.23
N ASP A 4 7.41 -4.95 7.92
CA ASP A 4 8.34 -4.15 8.73
C ASP A 4 9.12 -3.15 7.86
N GLY A 5 9.55 -3.58 6.67
CA GLY A 5 10.18 -2.70 5.70
C GLY A 5 9.28 -1.55 5.23
N HIS A 6 7.98 -1.80 5.10
CA HIS A 6 7.01 -0.76 4.75
C HIS A 6 6.86 0.28 5.85
N ASN A 7 6.78 -0.15 7.12
CA ASN A 7 6.75 0.78 8.25
C ASN A 7 8.01 1.64 8.33
N ILE A 8 9.19 1.06 8.04
CA ILE A 8 10.46 1.81 7.96
C ILE A 8 10.42 2.82 6.81
N ALA A 9 9.96 2.43 5.62
CA ALA A 9 9.86 3.32 4.46
C ALA A 9 8.91 4.49 4.71
N LEU A 10 7.76 4.24 5.35
CA LEU A 10 6.80 5.28 5.75
C LEU A 10 7.43 6.26 6.74
N ALA A 11 8.07 5.75 7.80
CA ALA A 11 8.72 6.58 8.80
C ALA A 11 9.86 7.42 8.20
N ALA A 12 10.64 6.85 7.28
CA ALA A 12 11.71 7.56 6.57
C ALA A 12 11.20 8.68 5.65
N ALA A 13 9.98 8.54 5.12
CA ALA A 13 9.28 9.56 4.33
C ALA A 13 8.44 10.53 5.19
N GLU A 14 8.55 10.43 6.52
CA GLU A 14 7.76 11.21 7.48
C GLU A 14 6.26 11.08 7.23
N ILE A 15 5.79 9.87 6.89
CA ILE A 15 4.38 9.53 6.76
C ILE A 15 3.98 8.72 7.98
N ASP A 16 3.03 9.24 8.76
CA ASP A 16 2.54 8.56 9.94
C ASP A 16 1.49 7.47 9.61
N GLY A 17 1.05 6.75 10.64
CA GLY A 17 0.14 5.62 10.50
C GLY A 17 -1.23 6.01 9.91
N ILE A 18 -1.77 7.20 10.18
CA ILE A 18 -3.06 7.60 9.62
C ILE A 18 -2.89 8.24 8.23
N GLU A 19 -1.82 9.01 8.03
CA GLU A 19 -1.45 9.57 6.73
C GLU A 19 -1.24 8.48 5.69
N CYS A 20 -0.59 7.36 6.05
CA CYS A 20 -0.48 6.19 5.17
C CYS A 20 -1.84 5.69 4.65
N HIS A 21 -2.87 5.72 5.50
CA HIS A 21 -4.22 5.29 5.14
C HIS A 21 -4.96 6.33 4.29
N VAL A 22 -4.73 7.62 4.55
CA VAL A 22 -5.23 8.69 3.67
C VAL A 22 -4.64 8.55 2.26
N LEU A 23 -3.33 8.33 2.14
CA LEU A 23 -2.66 8.12 0.86
C LEU A 23 -3.16 6.83 0.16
N LEU A 24 -3.52 5.80 0.91
CA LEU A 24 -4.14 4.58 0.35
C LEU A 24 -5.52 4.87 -0.25
N ALA A 25 -6.35 5.66 0.45
CA ALA A 25 -7.65 6.10 -0.05
C ALA A 25 -7.51 7.03 -1.27
N ALA A 26 -6.52 7.94 -1.27
CA ALA A 26 -6.22 8.81 -2.40
C ALA A 26 -5.82 8.02 -3.67
N LYS A 27 -5.26 6.82 -3.51
CA LYS A 27 -4.98 5.86 -4.60
C LYS A 27 -6.24 5.16 -5.13
N GLY A 28 -7.42 5.43 -4.55
CA GLY A 28 -8.67 4.72 -4.84
C GLY A 28 -8.76 3.34 -4.21
N VAL A 29 -7.91 3.01 -3.24
CA VAL A 29 -7.96 1.71 -2.54
C VAL A 29 -8.72 1.87 -1.23
N GLY A 30 -10.03 1.65 -1.29
CA GLY A 30 -10.95 1.84 -0.15
C GLY A 30 -11.39 3.29 0.03
N THR A 31 -12.18 3.55 1.07
CA THR A 31 -12.65 4.89 1.44
C THR A 31 -12.29 5.23 2.88
N LYS A 32 -12.40 6.50 3.25
CA LYS A 32 -12.27 6.98 4.64
C LYS A 32 -13.11 6.14 5.60
N GLU A 33 -14.36 5.87 5.25
CA GLU A 33 -15.32 5.13 6.08
C GLU A 33 -14.88 3.67 6.26
N ILE A 34 -14.50 3.01 5.16
CA ILE A 34 -14.09 1.60 5.18
C ILE A 34 -12.78 1.44 5.95
N ILE A 35 -11.75 2.22 5.60
CA ILE A 35 -10.43 2.11 6.20
C ILE A 35 -10.48 2.55 7.66
N GLY A 36 -11.17 3.66 7.96
CA GLY A 36 -11.35 4.15 9.32
C GLY A 36 -11.98 3.10 10.23
N THR A 37 -13.03 2.42 9.76
CA THR A 37 -13.68 1.33 10.52
C THR A 37 -12.72 0.16 10.78
N ILE A 38 -12.00 -0.30 9.75
CA ILE A 38 -11.08 -1.46 9.87
C ILE A 38 -9.88 -1.14 10.76
N ARG A 39 -9.41 0.11 10.75
CA ARG A 39 -8.17 0.56 11.43
C ARG A 39 -8.42 1.27 12.75
N GLY A 40 -9.67 1.56 13.10
CA GLY A 40 -10.03 2.25 14.34
C GLY A 40 -9.75 3.75 14.34
N TRP A 41 -9.69 4.39 13.17
CA TRP A 41 -9.51 5.84 13.07
C TRP A 41 -10.83 6.59 13.22
N SER A 42 -10.83 7.68 13.99
CA SER A 42 -11.95 8.61 14.01
C SER A 42 -11.96 9.49 12.77
N SER A 43 -13.14 10.01 12.39
CA SER A 43 -13.28 10.98 11.30
C SER A 43 -12.41 12.21 11.53
N THR A 44 -12.38 12.73 12.76
CA THR A 44 -11.58 13.89 13.14
C THR A 44 -10.09 13.64 12.96
N ALA A 45 -9.57 12.49 13.37
CA ALA A 45 -8.15 12.15 13.20
C ALA A 45 -7.78 12.08 11.71
N TRP A 46 -8.67 11.51 10.90
CA TRP A 46 -8.49 11.42 9.45
C TRP A 46 -8.46 12.80 8.81
N ASP A 47 -9.42 13.66 9.13
CA ASP A 47 -9.49 15.03 8.59
C ASP A 47 -8.23 15.83 8.95
N GLN A 48 -7.73 15.67 10.18
CA GLN A 48 -6.47 16.29 10.59
C GLN A 48 -5.27 15.76 9.81
N ALA A 49 -5.22 14.47 9.50
CA ALA A 49 -4.16 13.87 8.68
C ALA A 49 -4.21 14.37 7.23
N GLU A 50 -5.40 14.43 6.65
CA GLU A 50 -5.62 14.96 5.31
C GLU A 50 -5.18 16.43 5.22
N GLN A 51 -5.52 17.26 6.22
CA GLN A 51 -5.07 18.66 6.25
C GLN A 51 -3.53 18.79 6.35
N ARG A 52 -2.84 17.91 7.10
CA ARG A 52 -1.37 17.91 7.13
C ARG A 52 -0.76 17.54 5.78
N LEU A 53 -1.32 16.55 5.10
CA LEU A 53 -0.88 16.14 3.77
C LEU A 53 -1.14 17.22 2.70
N ILE A 54 -2.28 17.92 2.79
CA ILE A 54 -2.59 19.07 1.94
C ILE A 54 -1.59 20.21 2.20
N ALA A 55 -1.30 20.53 3.46
CA ALA A 55 -0.35 21.58 3.82
C ALA A 55 1.07 21.26 3.34
N ARG A 56 1.44 19.97 3.27
CA ARG A 56 2.72 19.49 2.68
C ARG A 56 2.68 19.37 1.16
N GLY A 57 1.53 19.62 0.52
CA GLY A 57 1.36 19.53 -0.92
C GLY A 57 1.42 18.11 -1.47
N LEU A 58 1.14 17.08 -0.67
CA LEU A 58 1.14 15.66 -1.09
C LEU A 58 -0.23 15.19 -1.60
N VAL A 59 -1.30 15.85 -1.14
CA VAL A 59 -2.68 15.57 -1.53
C VAL A 59 -3.37 16.90 -1.88
N THR A 60 -4.27 16.89 -2.85
CA THR A 60 -5.09 18.03 -3.25
C THR A 60 -6.22 18.27 -2.24
N ALA A 61 -6.87 19.43 -2.29
CA ALA A 61 -8.06 19.70 -1.48
C ALA A 61 -9.24 18.74 -1.76
N THR A 62 -9.21 17.99 -2.86
CA THR A 62 -10.22 16.99 -3.22
C THR A 62 -9.82 15.56 -2.81
N GLY A 63 -8.71 15.39 -2.06
CA GLY A 63 -8.29 14.08 -1.55
C GLY A 63 -7.57 13.19 -2.57
N THR A 64 -7.10 13.75 -3.69
CA THR A 64 -6.30 13.03 -4.69
C THR A 64 -4.82 13.35 -4.53
N PHE A 65 -3.93 12.50 -5.01
CA PHE A 65 -2.50 12.84 -5.02
C PHE A 65 -2.19 14.10 -5.84
N THR A 66 -1.13 14.78 -5.43
CA THR A 66 -0.36 15.70 -6.28
C THR A 66 0.81 14.96 -6.92
N ASP A 67 1.50 15.58 -7.88
CA ASP A 67 2.74 15.02 -8.45
C ASP A 67 3.80 14.74 -7.37
N ALA A 68 3.92 15.62 -6.38
CA ALA A 68 4.83 15.42 -5.25
C ALA A 68 4.39 14.25 -4.35
N GLY A 69 3.09 14.09 -4.12
CA GLY A 69 2.56 12.94 -3.40
C GLY A 69 2.79 11.61 -4.12
N GLU A 70 2.64 11.60 -5.45
CA GLU A 70 2.92 10.43 -6.28
C GLU A 70 4.40 10.05 -6.24
N ALA A 71 5.29 11.05 -6.24
CA ALA A 71 6.73 10.85 -6.09
C ALA A 71 7.07 10.25 -4.71
N VAL A 72 6.55 10.84 -3.62
CA VAL A 72 6.73 10.30 -2.26
C VAL A 72 6.22 8.86 -2.14
N ARG A 73 5.05 8.58 -2.71
CA ARG A 73 4.51 7.22 -2.73
C ARG A 73 5.42 6.25 -3.48
N SER A 74 5.94 6.66 -4.63
CA SER A 74 6.85 5.84 -5.44
C SER A 74 8.15 5.56 -4.69
N GLU A 75 8.70 6.54 -3.98
CA GLU A 75 9.87 6.37 -3.10
C GLU A 75 9.60 5.39 -1.96
N ILE A 76 8.44 5.48 -1.30
CA ILE A 76 8.04 4.56 -0.22
C ILE A 76 7.97 3.12 -0.74
N GLU A 77 7.34 2.87 -1.89
CA GLU A 77 7.22 1.53 -2.45
C GLU A 77 8.58 1.00 -2.93
N ALA A 78 9.40 1.82 -3.58
CA ALA A 78 10.76 1.43 -3.98
C ALA A 78 11.64 1.08 -2.77
N HIS A 79 11.55 1.85 -1.69
CA HIS A 79 12.25 1.56 -0.43
C HIS A 79 11.72 0.27 0.19
N THR A 80 10.40 0.09 0.23
CA THR A 80 9.75 -1.12 0.74
C THR A 80 10.25 -2.36 0.00
N ASP A 81 10.28 -2.32 -1.33
CA ASP A 81 10.71 -3.43 -2.18
C ASP A 81 12.20 -3.72 -2.03
N ARG A 82 13.04 -2.67 -1.90
CA ARG A 82 14.46 -2.83 -1.58
C ARG A 82 14.68 -3.56 -0.26
N LEU A 83 13.94 -3.20 0.80
CA LEU A 83 14.03 -3.88 2.10
C LEU A 83 13.47 -5.30 2.06
N ALA A 84 12.51 -5.57 1.17
CA ALA A 84 11.95 -6.90 0.94
C ALA A 84 12.79 -7.77 -0.01
N GLY A 85 13.89 -7.26 -0.57
CA GLY A 85 14.67 -7.93 -1.62
C GLY A 85 15.41 -9.20 -1.18
N ALA A 86 15.80 -9.32 0.09
CA ALA A 86 16.67 -10.41 0.55
C ALA A 86 16.05 -11.82 0.37
N PRO A 87 14.79 -12.09 0.79
CA PRO A 87 14.12 -13.37 0.51
C PRO A 87 14.03 -13.69 -0.99
N ARG A 88 13.75 -12.69 -1.84
CA ARG A 88 13.70 -12.89 -3.29
C ARG A 88 15.07 -13.25 -3.86
N ALA A 89 16.12 -12.57 -3.41
CA ALA A 89 17.48 -12.85 -3.84
C ALA A 89 17.94 -14.26 -3.43
N LEU A 90 17.50 -14.74 -2.27
CA LEU A 90 17.79 -16.10 -1.81
C LEU A 90 17.11 -17.18 -2.66
N LEU A 91 15.86 -16.92 -3.10
CA LEU A 91 15.12 -17.85 -3.97
C LEU A 91 15.71 -17.90 -5.39
N GLY A 92 16.18 -16.77 -5.91
CA GLY A 92 16.73 -16.71 -7.28
C GLY A 92 15.72 -17.26 -8.30
N ASP A 93 16.17 -18.21 -9.12
CA ASP A 93 15.38 -18.84 -10.18
C ASP A 93 14.20 -19.68 -9.64
N ASP A 94 14.21 -20.09 -8.36
CA ASP A 94 13.09 -20.81 -7.74
C ASP A 94 11.88 -19.91 -7.45
N THR A 95 11.99 -18.59 -7.68
CA THR A 95 10.88 -17.64 -7.46
C THR A 95 9.65 -18.02 -8.28
N ASP A 96 9.82 -18.39 -9.54
CA ASP A 96 8.70 -18.78 -10.41
C ASP A 96 8.07 -20.08 -9.91
N ARG A 97 8.89 -21.03 -9.44
CA ARG A 97 8.41 -22.28 -8.87
C ARG A 97 7.57 -22.06 -7.61
N VAL A 98 7.98 -21.12 -6.75
CA VAL A 98 7.18 -20.74 -5.57
C VAL A 98 5.84 -20.13 -5.99
N LEU A 99 5.81 -19.27 -7.01
CA LEU A 99 4.57 -18.67 -7.51
C LEU A 99 3.63 -19.73 -8.10
N GLU A 100 4.14 -20.67 -8.89
CA GLU A 100 3.36 -21.80 -9.41
C GLU A 100 2.72 -22.64 -8.30
N LEU A 101 3.45 -22.86 -7.20
CA LEU A 101 2.96 -23.64 -6.05
C LEU A 101 1.89 -22.88 -5.25
N LEU A 102 1.97 -21.55 -5.18
CA LEU A 102 1.03 -20.71 -4.43
C LEU A 102 -0.23 -20.36 -5.22
N GLU A 103 -0.17 -20.30 -6.55
CA GLU A 103 -1.28 -19.90 -7.41
C GLU A 103 -2.58 -20.71 -7.18
N PRO A 104 -2.56 -22.05 -7.04
CA PRO A 104 -3.77 -22.81 -6.73
C PRO A 104 -4.41 -22.43 -5.39
N LEU A 105 -3.59 -22.13 -4.37
CA LEU A 105 -4.09 -21.71 -3.05
C LEU A 105 -4.75 -20.33 -3.12
N VAL A 106 -4.13 -19.39 -3.85
CA VAL A 106 -4.71 -18.08 -4.11
C VAL A 106 -6.04 -18.22 -4.85
N GLY A 107 -6.09 -19.09 -5.87
CA GLY A 107 -7.32 -19.39 -6.61
C GLY A 107 -8.44 -19.92 -5.72
N GLN A 108 -8.13 -20.80 -4.77
CA GLN A 108 -9.12 -21.31 -3.80
C GLN A 108 -9.63 -20.22 -2.83
N LEU A 109 -8.74 -19.36 -2.33
CA LEU A 109 -9.12 -18.25 -1.43
C LEU A 109 -10.02 -17.23 -2.12
N ILE A 110 -9.72 -16.90 -3.39
CA ILE A 110 -10.55 -15.98 -4.19
C ILE A 110 -11.88 -16.67 -4.56
N GLY A 111 -11.84 -17.91 -5.05
CA GLY A 111 -13.03 -18.65 -5.48
C GLY A 111 -14.02 -18.96 -4.36
N SER A 112 -13.53 -19.11 -3.11
CA SER A 112 -14.39 -19.28 -1.93
C SER A 112 -14.99 -17.97 -1.41
N GLY A 113 -14.51 -16.81 -1.89
CA GLY A 113 -14.90 -15.50 -1.37
C GLY A 113 -14.27 -15.15 -0.02
N ALA A 114 -13.33 -15.95 0.49
CA ALA A 114 -12.61 -15.66 1.73
C ALA A 114 -11.72 -14.40 1.60
N VAL A 115 -11.21 -14.14 0.40
CA VAL A 115 -10.43 -12.94 0.07
C VAL A 115 -10.97 -12.31 -1.21
N PRO A 116 -11.34 -11.02 -1.23
CA PRO A 116 -11.72 -10.33 -2.45
C PRO A 116 -10.47 -10.07 -3.31
N GLY A 117 -10.58 -10.27 -4.63
CA GLY A 117 -9.51 -9.89 -5.54
C GLY A 117 -9.48 -10.70 -6.83
N ARG A 118 -8.38 -10.55 -7.55
CA ARG A 118 -8.09 -11.30 -8.78
C ARG A 118 -6.60 -11.67 -8.80
N TRP A 119 -6.34 -12.90 -9.22
CA TRP A 119 -5.00 -13.38 -9.55
C TRP A 119 -4.94 -13.83 -11.01
N PRO A 120 -3.86 -13.54 -11.76
CA PRO A 120 -2.78 -12.63 -11.38
C PRO A 120 -3.30 -11.18 -11.26
N PRO A 121 -2.62 -10.34 -10.45
CA PRO A 121 -2.98 -8.93 -10.34
C PRO A 121 -2.89 -8.24 -11.72
N PRO A 122 -3.69 -7.19 -11.97
CA PRO A 122 -3.57 -6.40 -13.19
C PRO A 122 -2.13 -5.91 -13.37
N LYS A 123 -1.60 -5.98 -14.60
CA LYS A 123 -0.31 -5.35 -14.90
C LYS A 123 -0.46 -3.84 -14.68
N VAL A 124 0.34 -3.27 -13.79
CA VAL A 124 0.48 -1.81 -13.68
C VAL A 124 1.24 -1.37 -14.94
N PRO A 125 0.75 -0.37 -15.71
CA PRO A 125 1.52 0.18 -16.81
C PRO A 125 2.87 0.69 -16.30
N ALA A 126 3.93 0.45 -17.08
CA ALA A 126 5.27 0.97 -16.77
C ALA A 126 5.33 2.50 -16.89
#